data_AF-A0A7S4FPT4-F1
#
_entry.id   AF-A0A7S4FPT4-F1
#
_cell.length_a   1.000
_cell.length_b   1.000
_cell.length_c   1.000
_cell.angle_alpha   90.00
_cell.angle_beta   90.00
_cell.angle_gamma   90.00
#
_symmetry.space_group_name_H-M   'P 1'
#
loop_
_entity.id
_entity.type
_entity.pdbx_description
1 polymer ?
#
loop_
_entity_poly.entity_id
_entity_poly.type
_entity_poly.pdbx_seq_one_letter_code
_entity_poly.pdbx_strand_id
1 'polypeptide(L)'
;MPKSPLGGSLDTPVCLPPAPPPQLLEVQLNAVPMVPTIYAQVHTALAEQHGRHMRNGDDTIAPGIAASSAAGIFHLNLSAAEGNAHAQLVLSLMYQHLRPKSAYAALMVHLQEKLPLDVHQGFKYTLLAAQRGVFGAKTATAHAYLHGIGVERS
;
A
#
# COMPACT_ATOMS: atom_id res chain seq x y z
N MET A 1 57.22 -5.50 15.96
CA MET A 1 55.79 -5.33 16.29
C MET A 1 55.33 -3.97 15.79
N PRO A 2 54.59 -3.87 14.67
CA PRO A 2 54.07 -2.58 14.21
C PRO A 2 52.74 -2.25 14.89
N LYS A 3 52.62 -1.00 15.36
CA LYS A 3 51.39 -0.40 15.89
C LYS A 3 50.45 -0.07 14.73
N SER A 4 49.24 -0.63 14.73
CA SER A 4 48.15 -0.18 13.87
C SER A 4 47.56 1.12 14.40
N PRO A 5 47.40 2.16 13.57
CA PRO A 5 46.76 3.39 14.01
C PRO A 5 45.32 3.50 13.46
N LEU A 6 44.53 4.24 14.24
CA LEU A 6 43.41 5.11 13.84
C LEU A 6 42.02 4.47 13.73
N GLY A 7 41.26 4.72 14.81
CA GLY A 7 39.82 4.87 14.76
C GLY A 7 39.43 6.03 13.84
N GLY A 8 38.51 5.76 12.93
CA GLY A 8 37.75 6.77 12.21
C GLY A 8 36.42 6.99 12.93
N SER A 9 36.23 8.19 13.47
CA SER A 9 34.93 8.69 13.95
C SER A 9 33.97 8.78 12.76
N LEU A 10 32.81 8.14 12.89
CA LEU A 10 31.69 8.21 11.95
C LEU A 10 30.65 9.25 12.43
N ASP A 11 31.09 10.40 12.94
CA ASP A 11 30.22 11.48 13.40
C ASP A 11 30.00 12.57 12.34
N THR A 12 29.80 12.19 11.07
CA THR A 12 29.23 13.14 10.12
C THR A 12 27.72 13.09 10.24
N PRO A 13 27.04 14.17 10.70
CA PRO A 13 25.59 14.23 10.69
C PRO A 13 25.13 14.05 9.25
N VAL A 14 24.39 12.97 9.00
CA VAL A 14 23.73 12.72 7.71
C VAL A 14 22.74 13.86 7.51
N CYS A 15 23.15 14.85 6.72
CA CYS A 15 22.30 15.96 6.31
C CYS A 15 21.24 15.39 5.37
N LEU A 16 20.07 15.03 5.91
CA LEU A 16 18.93 14.60 5.11
C LEU A 16 18.55 15.78 4.19
N PRO A 17 18.51 15.59 2.87
CA PRO A 17 18.09 16.65 1.96
C PRO A 17 16.65 17.08 2.31
N PRO A 18 16.31 18.37 2.13
CA PRO A 18 14.94 18.84 2.32
C PRO A 18 14.01 18.07 1.38
N ALA A 19 12.88 17.59 1.91
CA ALA A 19 11.90 16.84 1.14
C ALA A 19 11.40 17.68 -0.06
N PRO A 20 11.39 17.14 -1.29
CA PRO A 20 10.91 17.87 -2.47
C PRO A 20 9.40 18.19 -2.35
N PRO A 21 8.94 19.35 -2.87
CA PRO A 21 7.54 19.77 -2.75
C PRO A 21 6.63 18.92 -3.67
N PRO A 22 5.58 18.25 -3.14
CA PRO A 22 4.80 17.27 -3.90
C PRO A 22 3.59 17.89 -4.63
N GLN A 23 3.76 19.01 -5.34
CA GLN A 23 2.62 19.88 -5.72
C GLN A 23 1.58 19.24 -6.66
N LEU A 24 1.95 18.28 -7.53
CA LEU A 24 0.99 17.61 -8.42
C LEU A 24 0.37 16.34 -7.81
N LEU A 25 1.12 15.61 -6.98
CA LEU A 25 0.56 14.48 -6.24
C LEU A 25 -0.39 14.97 -5.14
N GLU A 26 -0.06 16.06 -4.47
CA GLU A 26 -0.85 16.64 -3.37
C GLU A 26 -2.28 16.95 -3.78
N VAL A 27 -2.52 17.49 -4.99
CA VAL A 27 -3.88 17.82 -5.45
C VAL A 27 -4.76 16.58 -5.58
N GLN A 28 -4.21 15.45 -6.06
CA GLN A 28 -4.97 14.19 -6.18
C GLN A 28 -5.17 13.50 -4.81
N LEU A 29 -4.20 13.63 -3.91
CA LEU A 29 -4.26 13.04 -2.57
C LEU A 29 -5.27 13.75 -1.66
N ASN A 30 -5.43 15.07 -1.84
CA ASN A 30 -6.33 15.91 -1.03
C ASN A 30 -7.82 15.61 -1.25
N ALA A 31 -8.18 14.93 -2.33
CA ALA A 31 -9.56 14.51 -2.58
C ALA A 31 -10.00 13.32 -1.70
N VAL A 32 -9.05 12.59 -1.10
CA VAL A 32 -9.35 11.40 -0.30
C VAL A 32 -9.57 11.80 1.17
N PRO A 33 -10.71 11.44 1.79
CA PRO A 33 -10.99 11.82 3.17
C PRO A 33 -9.92 11.29 4.14
N MET A 34 -9.52 12.12 5.10
CA MET A 34 -8.51 11.78 6.11
C MET A 34 -9.06 10.85 7.20
N VAL A 35 -10.34 11.00 7.52
CA VAL A 35 -11.07 10.12 8.44
C VAL A 35 -11.91 9.16 7.59
N PRO A 36 -11.71 7.84 7.70
CA PRO A 36 -12.46 6.89 6.90
C PRO A 36 -13.95 6.92 7.29
N THR A 37 -14.82 6.83 6.29
CA THR A 37 -16.25 6.67 6.51
C THR A 37 -16.57 5.28 7.05
N ILE A 38 -17.76 5.09 7.63
CA ILE A 38 -18.22 3.75 8.01
C ILE A 38 -18.28 2.81 6.80
N TYR A 39 -18.61 3.34 5.62
CA TYR A 39 -18.59 2.60 4.36
C TYR A 39 -17.19 2.10 4.00
N ALA A 40 -16.15 2.88 4.29
CA ALA A 40 -14.77 2.44 4.09
C ALA A 40 -14.48 1.14 4.86
N GLN A 41 -14.96 1.02 6.10
CA GLN A 41 -14.77 -0.17 6.93
C GLN A 41 -15.59 -1.37 6.43
N VAL A 42 -16.86 -1.13 6.05
CA VAL A 42 -17.73 -2.15 5.46
C VAL A 42 -17.10 -2.75 4.20
N HIS A 43 -16.59 -1.90 3.32
CA HIS A 43 -15.92 -2.36 2.11
C HIS A 43 -14.62 -3.13 2.40
N THR A 44 -13.81 -2.72 3.37
CA THR A 44 -12.65 -3.55 3.79
C THR A 44 -13.10 -4.93 4.27
N ALA A 45 -14.14 -5.00 5.11
CA ALA A 45 -14.62 -6.27 5.65
C ALA A 45 -15.16 -7.20 4.55
N LEU A 46 -15.90 -6.66 3.58
CA LEU A 46 -16.38 -7.43 2.41
C LEU A 46 -15.22 -7.94 1.56
N ALA A 47 -14.22 -7.10 1.27
CA ALA A 47 -13.02 -7.52 0.56
C ALA A 47 -12.29 -8.66 1.30
N GLU A 48 -12.21 -8.58 2.63
CA GLU A 48 -11.61 -9.63 3.45
C GLU A 48 -12.43 -10.92 3.44
N GLN A 49 -13.77 -10.85 3.45
CA GLN A 49 -14.62 -12.03 3.32
C GLN A 49 -14.38 -12.74 1.99
N HIS A 50 -14.38 -12.00 0.87
CA HIS A 50 -14.00 -12.56 -0.44
C HIS A 50 -12.64 -13.25 -0.38
N GLY A 51 -11.61 -12.59 0.17
CA GLY A 51 -10.28 -13.17 0.27
C GLY A 51 -10.22 -14.41 1.16
N ARG A 52 -10.96 -14.43 2.27
CA ARG A 52 -10.99 -15.57 3.20
C ARG A 52 -11.63 -16.79 2.58
N HIS A 53 -12.80 -16.63 1.99
CA HIS A 53 -13.51 -17.74 1.33
C HIS A 53 -12.70 -18.30 0.17
N MET A 54 -12.12 -17.44 -0.69
CA MET A 54 -11.25 -17.92 -1.78
C MET A 54 -10.00 -18.64 -1.27
N ARG A 55 -9.38 -18.15 -0.19
CA ARG A 55 -8.23 -18.84 0.43
C ARG A 55 -8.60 -20.23 0.94
N ASN A 56 -9.83 -20.40 1.42
CA ASN A 56 -10.33 -21.66 1.95
C ASN A 56 -10.84 -22.62 0.84
N GLY A 57 -10.98 -22.13 -0.41
CA GLY A 57 -11.58 -22.88 -1.51
C GLY A 57 -13.11 -22.87 -1.50
N ASP A 58 -13.73 -21.93 -0.78
CA ASP A 58 -15.18 -21.77 -0.77
C ASP A 58 -15.64 -20.89 -1.95
N ASP A 59 -16.64 -21.36 -2.69
CA ASP A 59 -17.17 -20.63 -3.85
C ASP A 59 -18.24 -19.57 -3.47
N THR A 60 -18.69 -19.56 -2.21
CA THR A 60 -19.77 -18.67 -1.73
C THR A 60 -19.46 -18.06 -0.38
N ILE A 61 -19.80 -16.79 -0.19
CA ILE A 61 -19.73 -16.08 1.10
C ILE A 61 -21.01 -16.29 1.91
N ALA A 62 -22.14 -16.29 1.21
CA ALA A 62 -23.48 -16.43 1.78
C ALA A 62 -24.43 -17.03 0.72
N PRO A 63 -25.66 -17.46 1.09
CA PRO A 63 -26.64 -17.95 0.12
C PRO A 63 -26.86 -16.95 -1.03
N GLY A 64 -26.53 -17.37 -2.25
CA GLY A 64 -26.66 -16.55 -3.46
C GLY A 64 -25.54 -15.52 -3.70
N ILE A 65 -24.49 -15.48 -2.87
CA ILE A 65 -23.37 -14.55 -3.01
C ILE A 65 -22.08 -15.33 -3.23
N ALA A 66 -21.60 -15.34 -4.48
CA ALA A 66 -20.36 -16.02 -4.86
C ALA A 66 -19.11 -15.27 -4.33
N ALA A 67 -18.12 -16.03 -3.88
CA ALA A 67 -16.80 -15.50 -3.55
C ALA A 67 -16.02 -15.23 -4.84
N SER A 68 -15.62 -13.97 -5.08
CA SER A 68 -14.87 -13.58 -6.26
C SER A 68 -13.71 -12.66 -5.93
N SER A 69 -12.57 -12.85 -6.63
CA SER A 69 -11.41 -11.96 -6.53
C SER A 69 -11.73 -10.56 -7.05
N ALA A 70 -12.46 -10.47 -8.17
CA ALA A 70 -12.87 -9.19 -8.75
C ALA A 70 -13.74 -8.36 -7.78
N ALA A 71 -14.79 -8.95 -7.21
CA ALA A 71 -15.61 -8.32 -6.18
C ALA A 71 -14.81 -7.89 -4.93
N GLY A 72 -13.87 -8.74 -4.47
CA GLY A 72 -12.99 -8.38 -3.36
C GLY A 72 -12.11 -7.16 -3.67
N ILE A 73 -11.52 -7.10 -4.86
CA ILE A 73 -10.70 -5.96 -5.30
C ILE A 73 -11.55 -4.71 -5.52
N PHE A 74 -12.77 -4.85 -6.05
CA PHE A 74 -13.73 -3.76 -6.17
C PHE A 74 -14.00 -3.10 -4.82
N HIS A 75 -14.32 -3.90 -3.80
CA HIS A 75 -14.53 -3.36 -2.45
C HIS A 75 -13.26 -2.76 -1.86
N LEU A 76 -12.09 -3.34 -2.12
CA LEU A 76 -10.82 -2.77 -1.68
C LEU A 76 -10.57 -1.38 -2.28
N ASN A 77 -10.87 -1.20 -3.58
CA ASN A 77 -10.78 0.11 -4.26
C ASN A 77 -11.73 1.13 -3.65
N LEU A 78 -13.01 0.78 -3.44
CA LEU A 78 -13.97 1.67 -2.79
C LEU A 78 -13.51 2.06 -1.39
N SER A 79 -13.06 1.09 -0.61
CA SER A 79 -12.54 1.33 0.74
C SER A 79 -11.34 2.28 0.76
N ALA A 80 -10.41 2.12 -0.18
CA ALA A 80 -9.23 2.97 -0.29
C ALA A 80 -9.58 4.40 -0.74
N ALA A 81 -10.54 4.55 -1.67
CA ALA A 81 -11.08 5.83 -2.11
C ALA A 81 -11.81 6.58 -0.97
N GLU A 82 -12.43 5.84 -0.06
CA GLU A 82 -13.07 6.34 1.16
C GLU A 82 -12.07 6.57 2.32
N GLY A 83 -10.76 6.55 2.04
CA GLY A 83 -9.73 6.93 3.02
C GLY A 83 -9.30 5.83 3.96
N ASN A 84 -9.66 4.56 3.72
CA ASN A 84 -9.18 3.46 4.55
C ASN A 84 -7.68 3.18 4.32
N ALA A 85 -6.86 3.49 5.32
CA ALA A 85 -5.40 3.35 5.24
C ALA A 85 -4.94 1.90 5.03
N HIS A 86 -5.69 0.92 5.57
CA HIS A 86 -5.37 -0.49 5.38
C HIS A 86 -5.62 -0.94 3.94
N ALA A 87 -6.78 -0.58 3.38
CA ALA A 87 -7.10 -0.87 1.98
C ALA A 87 -6.11 -0.21 1.01
N GLN A 88 -5.71 1.02 1.29
CA GLN A 88 -4.66 1.73 0.54
C GLN A 88 -3.34 0.95 0.58
N LEU A 89 -2.87 0.53 1.75
CA LEU A 89 -1.65 -0.28 1.85
C LEU A 89 -1.78 -1.62 1.09
N VAL A 90 -2.92 -2.28 1.14
CA VAL A 90 -3.11 -3.55 0.42
C VAL A 90 -3.06 -3.33 -1.09
N LEU A 91 -3.76 -2.33 -1.62
CA LEU A 91 -3.69 -1.99 -3.05
C LEU A 91 -2.27 -1.60 -3.47
N SER A 92 -1.54 -0.88 -2.62
CA SER A 92 -0.17 -0.51 -2.94
C SER A 92 0.72 -1.73 -3.17
N LEU A 93 0.56 -2.76 -2.33
CA LEU A 93 1.25 -4.03 -2.48
C LEU A 93 0.80 -4.74 -3.77
N MET A 94 -0.51 -4.76 -4.05
CA MET A 94 -1.05 -5.41 -5.25
C MET A 94 -0.52 -4.81 -6.55
N TYR A 95 -0.50 -3.47 -6.68
CA TYR A 95 0.03 -2.77 -7.87
C TYR A 95 1.55 -2.94 -8.03
N GLN A 96 2.28 -3.22 -6.95
CA GLN A 96 3.71 -3.51 -6.96
C GLN A 96 4.03 -5.01 -7.09
N HIS A 97 3.00 -5.85 -7.30
CA HIS A 97 3.09 -7.32 -7.30
C HIS A 97 3.71 -7.90 -6.01
N LEU A 98 3.62 -7.16 -4.90
CA LEU A 98 4.01 -7.61 -3.58
C LEU A 98 2.83 -8.33 -2.92
N ARG A 99 3.10 -9.49 -2.29
CA ARG A 99 2.05 -10.30 -1.67
C ARG A 99 1.66 -9.71 -0.30
N PRO A 100 0.40 -9.27 -0.10
CA PRO A 100 -0.06 -8.85 1.22
C PRO A 100 -0.11 -10.05 2.19
N LYS A 101 0.28 -9.83 3.45
CA LYS A 101 0.25 -10.86 4.51
C LYS A 101 -1.15 -10.97 5.12
N SER A 102 -2.15 -11.40 4.35
CA SER A 102 -3.53 -11.57 4.85
C SER A 102 -4.43 -12.33 3.85
N ALA A 103 -5.74 -12.36 4.11
CA ALA A 103 -6.76 -12.87 3.20
C ALA A 103 -6.70 -12.24 1.79
N TYR A 104 -6.21 -11.01 1.65
CA TYR A 104 -6.10 -10.34 0.35
C TYR A 104 -5.10 -11.01 -0.60
N ALA A 105 -4.20 -11.86 -0.10
CA ALA A 105 -3.30 -12.62 -0.96
C ALA A 105 -4.09 -13.53 -1.91
N ALA A 106 -5.20 -14.12 -1.44
CA ALA A 106 -6.04 -14.97 -2.29
C ALA A 106 -6.70 -14.16 -3.41
N LEU A 107 -7.08 -12.90 -3.13
CA LEU A 107 -7.63 -12.01 -4.16
C LEU A 107 -6.65 -11.80 -5.32
N MET A 108 -5.33 -11.76 -5.07
CA MET A 108 -4.33 -11.65 -6.13
C MET A 108 -4.13 -12.97 -6.89
N VAL A 109 -4.14 -14.10 -6.17
CA VAL A 109 -3.84 -15.43 -6.74
C VAL A 109 -4.95 -15.87 -7.69
N HIS A 110 -6.20 -15.60 -7.35
CA HIS A 110 -7.37 -16.06 -8.10
C HIS A 110 -7.95 -15.00 -9.03
N LEU A 111 -7.27 -13.86 -9.21
CA LEU A 111 -7.68 -12.87 -10.19
C LEU A 111 -7.41 -13.40 -11.61
N GLN A 112 -8.45 -13.48 -12.43
CA GLN A 112 -8.36 -13.98 -13.80
C GLN A 112 -7.34 -13.19 -14.64
N GLU A 113 -7.36 -11.87 -14.50
CA GLU A 113 -6.41 -10.96 -15.12
C GLU A 113 -5.66 -10.22 -14.01
N LYS A 114 -4.35 -10.45 -13.90
CA LYS A 114 -3.54 -9.79 -12.87
C LYS A 114 -3.59 -8.28 -13.05
N LEU A 115 -3.61 -7.55 -11.93
CA LEU A 115 -3.44 -6.09 -11.96
C LEU A 115 -2.12 -5.75 -12.68
N PRO A 116 -2.12 -4.74 -13.57
CA PRO A 116 -0.90 -4.31 -14.23
C PRO A 116 0.10 -3.83 -13.17
N LEU A 117 1.39 -4.14 -13.38
CA LEU A 117 2.45 -3.61 -12.56
C LEU A 117 2.50 -2.08 -12.77
N ASP A 118 2.15 -1.33 -11.73
CA ASP A 118 2.17 0.13 -11.76
C ASP A 118 2.79 0.64 -10.46
N VAL A 119 4.09 0.90 -10.53
CA VAL A 119 4.88 1.37 -9.39
C VAL A 119 4.45 2.78 -8.96
N HIS A 120 3.99 3.62 -9.88
CA HIS A 120 3.52 4.97 -9.55
C HIS A 120 2.19 4.92 -8.80
N GLN A 121 1.23 4.14 -9.29
CA GLN A 121 -0.03 3.93 -8.58
C GLN A 121 0.18 3.25 -7.23
N GLY A 122 1.08 2.25 -7.17
CA GLY A 122 1.50 1.63 -5.92
C GLY A 122 2.10 2.63 -4.93
N PHE A 123 2.98 3.52 -5.40
CA PHE A 123 3.55 4.57 -4.56
C PHE A 123 2.48 5.54 -4.05
N LYS A 124 1.53 5.99 -4.90
CA LYS A 124 0.42 6.87 -4.48
C LYS A 124 -0.34 6.29 -3.28
N TYR A 125 -0.73 5.02 -3.35
CA TYR A 125 -1.43 4.37 -2.24
C TYR A 125 -0.55 4.21 -1.00
N THR A 126 0.75 3.94 -1.17
CA THR A 126 1.71 3.88 -0.07
C THR A 126 1.79 5.23 0.64
N LEU A 127 1.87 6.32 -0.11
CA LEU A 127 1.90 7.69 0.43
C LEU A 127 0.60 8.03 1.16
N LEU A 128 -0.56 7.69 0.60
CA LEU A 128 -1.86 7.88 1.28
C LEU A 128 -1.93 7.15 2.62
N ALA A 129 -1.46 5.90 2.68
CA ALA A 129 -1.42 5.13 3.92
C ALA A 129 -0.42 5.72 4.93
N ALA A 130 0.72 6.22 4.45
CA ALA A 130 1.73 6.88 5.27
C ALA A 130 1.22 8.18 5.93
N GLN A 131 0.53 9.02 5.15
CA GLN A 131 -0.12 10.25 5.64
C GLN A 131 -1.15 9.96 6.73
N ARG A 132 -1.79 8.79 6.68
CA ARG A 132 -2.76 8.30 7.68
C ARG A 132 -2.11 7.58 8.87
N GLY A 133 -0.78 7.65 9.00
CA GLY A 133 -0.09 7.14 10.19
C GLY A 133 0.37 5.69 10.10
N VAL A 134 0.17 4.98 8.99
CA VAL A 134 0.61 3.59 8.87
C VAL A 134 2.13 3.52 8.86
N PHE A 135 2.71 3.00 9.94
CA PHE A 135 4.16 3.02 10.16
C PHE A 135 4.96 2.36 9.02
N GLY A 136 4.56 1.15 8.60
CA GLY A 136 5.23 0.46 7.49
C GLY A 136 5.17 1.24 6.18
N ALA A 137 4.06 1.96 5.93
CA ALA A 137 3.92 2.79 4.74
C ALA A 137 4.80 4.04 4.80
N LYS A 138 5.01 4.63 5.99
CA LYS A 138 5.98 5.73 6.19
C LYS A 138 7.40 5.29 5.85
N THR A 139 7.83 4.13 6.36
CA THR A 139 9.15 3.56 6.03
C THR A 139 9.27 3.27 4.54
N ALA A 140 8.25 2.66 3.92
CA ALA A 140 8.25 2.39 2.49
C ALA A 140 8.30 3.68 1.64
N THR A 141 7.59 4.73 2.06
CA THR A 141 7.61 6.05 1.41
C THR A 141 9.00 6.69 1.49
N ALA A 142 9.63 6.67 2.66
CA ALA A 142 10.98 7.20 2.85
C ALA A 142 12.01 6.45 1.97
N HIS A 143 11.91 5.12 1.92
CA HIS A 143 12.74 4.31 1.03
C HIS A 143 12.47 4.65 -0.45
N ALA A 144 11.21 4.79 -0.85
CA ALA A 144 10.85 5.14 -2.22
C ALA A 144 11.43 6.51 -2.64
N TYR A 145 11.38 7.53 -1.77
CA TYR A 145 12.03 8.82 -2.03
C TYR A 145 13.56 8.70 -2.15
N LEU A 146 14.21 7.94 -1.28
CA LEU A 146 15.67 7.74 -1.31
C LEU A 146 16.14 7.11 -2.64
N HIS A 147 15.34 6.21 -3.20
CA HIS A 147 15.68 5.44 -4.39
C HIS A 147 15.01 5.91 -5.69
N GLY A 148 14.13 6.92 -5.63
CA GLY A 148 13.36 7.38 -6.81
C GLY A 148 12.34 6.34 -7.30
N ILE A 149 11.73 5.56 -6.39
CA ILE A 149 10.75 4.53 -6.75
C ILE A 149 9.36 5.16 -6.83
N GLY A 150 8.77 5.20 -8.02
CA GLY A 150 7.42 5.73 -8.22
C GLY A 150 7.31 7.26 -8.13
N VAL A 151 8.44 7.96 -7.97
CA VAL A 151 8.57 9.41 -7.97
C VAL A 151 9.73 9.82 -8.88
N GLU A 152 9.61 10.97 -9.53
CA GLU A 152 10.75 11.55 -10.26
C GLU A 152 11.87 11.87 -9.26
N ARG A 153 13.09 11.47 -9.61
CA ARG A 153 14.28 11.81 -8.85
C ARG A 153 14.60 13.28 -9.15
N SER A 154 14.29 14.16 -8.22
CA SER A 154 14.71 15.57 -8.24
C SER A 154 16.19 15.71 -7.89
#